data_AF-A0A4R5BB18-F1
#
_entry.id   AF-A0A4R5BB18-F1
#
_cell.length_a   1.000
_cell.length_b   1.000
_cell.length_c   1.000
_cell.angle_alpha   90.00
_cell.angle_beta   90.00
_cell.angle_gamma   90.00
#
_symmetry.space_group_name_H-M   'P 1'
#
loop_
_entity.id
_entity.type
_entity.pdbx_description
1 polymer ?
#
loop_
_entity_poly.entity_id
_entity_poly.type
_entity_poly.pdbx_seq_one_letter_code
_entity_poly.pdbx_strand_id
1 'polypeptide(L)'
;MSDSYTKANFGTMQQAQADFTLAYRALVDELDDLEKELEKHLAQWEGSAQGAYWEAKAQWDAAAAHIGKVLNQLGVVIGEAHSNYSAAERRNQGIWG
;
A
#
# COMPACT_ATOMS: atom_id res chain seq x y z
N MET A 1 -17.76 3.68 26.74
CA MET A 1 -16.29 3.57 26.79
C MET A 1 -15.72 2.75 25.63
N SER A 2 -16.37 1.65 25.19
CA SER A 2 -15.93 0.88 24.01
C SER A 2 -16.00 1.68 22.68
N ASP A 3 -17.05 2.49 22.49
CA ASP A 3 -17.25 3.23 21.22
C ASP A 3 -16.11 4.21 20.88
N SER A 4 -15.66 4.99 21.86
CA SER A 4 -14.58 5.96 21.67
C SER A 4 -13.23 5.29 21.37
N TYR A 5 -12.97 4.12 21.96
CA TYR A 5 -11.75 3.35 21.72
C TYR A 5 -11.73 2.75 20.30
N THR A 6 -12.86 2.21 19.85
CA THR A 6 -12.99 1.68 18.48
C THR A 6 -12.87 2.78 17.42
N LYS A 7 -13.49 3.95 17.63
CA LYS A 7 -13.34 5.11 16.73
C LYS A 7 -11.90 5.62 16.66
N ALA A 8 -11.21 5.73 17.80
CA ALA A 8 -9.81 6.16 17.84
C ALA A 8 -8.89 5.17 17.08
N ASN A 9 -9.06 3.86 17.31
CA ASN A 9 -8.33 2.83 16.57
C ASN A 9 -8.62 2.85 15.07
N PHE A 10 -9.85 3.20 14.67
CA PHE A 10 -10.20 3.33 13.27
C PHE A 10 -9.49 4.51 12.59
N GLY A 11 -9.48 5.68 13.26
CA GLY A 11 -8.75 6.85 12.78
C GLY A 11 -7.24 6.61 12.64
N THR A 12 -6.63 5.90 13.59
CA THR A 12 -5.20 5.53 13.49
C THR A 12 -4.93 4.55 12.35
N MET A 13 -5.83 3.59 12.09
CA MET A 13 -5.71 2.68 10.94
C MET A 13 -5.81 3.41 9.60
N GLN A 14 -6.74 4.37 9.46
CA GLN A 14 -6.84 5.18 8.24
C GLN A 14 -5.58 6.02 8.00
N GLN A 15 -5.02 6.62 9.06
CA GLN A 15 -3.78 7.36 8.95
C GLN A 15 -2.62 6.46 8.52
N ALA A 16 -2.48 5.29 9.17
CA ALA A 16 -1.46 4.32 8.80
C ALA A 16 -1.59 3.88 7.32
N GLN A 17 -2.81 3.65 6.83
CA GLN A 17 -3.05 3.32 5.42
C GLN A 17 -2.57 4.46 4.48
N ALA A 18 -2.86 5.72 4.83
CA ALA A 18 -2.40 6.86 4.06
C ALA A 18 -0.87 6.94 4.04
N ASP A 19 -0.23 6.77 5.21
CA ASP A 19 1.22 6.79 5.35
C ASP A 19 1.88 5.68 4.52
N PHE A 20 1.34 4.45 4.56
CA PHE A 20 1.82 3.35 3.74
C PHE A 20 1.62 3.61 2.24
N THR A 21 0.52 4.24 1.85
CA THR A 21 0.26 4.60 0.44
C THR A 21 1.29 5.62 -0.05
N LEU A 22 1.67 6.59 0.79
CA LEU A 22 2.72 7.56 0.47
C LEU A 22 4.09 6.89 0.35
N ALA A 23 4.45 6.04 1.32
CA ALA A 23 5.70 5.28 1.28
C ALA A 23 5.79 4.37 0.05
N TYR A 24 4.68 3.75 -0.35
CA TYR A 24 4.60 2.93 -1.55
C TYR A 24 4.80 3.74 -2.84
N ARG A 25 4.21 4.94 -2.93
CA ARG A 25 4.46 5.82 -4.07
C ARG A 25 5.93 6.22 -4.18
N ALA A 26 6.53 6.63 -3.06
CA ALA A 26 7.95 6.96 -3.02
C ALA A 26 8.84 5.78 -3.45
N LEU A 27 8.49 4.54 -3.04
CA LEU A 27 9.19 3.34 -3.49
C LEU A 27 9.08 3.14 -5.01
N VAL A 28 7.89 3.27 -5.58
CA VAL A 28 7.67 3.10 -7.02
C VAL A 28 8.42 4.17 -7.81
N ASP A 29 8.38 5.42 -7.35
CA ASP A 29 9.09 6.53 -7.99
C ASP A 29 10.62 6.30 -7.98
N GLU A 30 11.18 5.85 -6.85
CA GLU A 30 12.61 5.52 -6.74
C GLU A 30 13.00 4.36 -7.68
N LEU A 31 12.15 3.33 -7.81
CA LEU A 31 12.39 2.22 -8.73
C LEU A 31 12.35 2.65 -10.20
N ASP A 32 11.42 3.54 -10.57
CA ASP A 32 11.30 4.09 -11.92
C ASP A 32 12.51 4.97 -12.28
N ASP A 33 12.98 5.78 -11.32
CA ASP A 33 14.19 6.58 -11.51
C ASP A 33 15.45 5.71 -11.62
N LEU A 34 15.56 4.69 -10.77
CA LEU A 34 16.63 3.69 -10.84
C LEU A 34 16.64 2.99 -12.21
N GLU A 35 15.47 2.55 -12.69
CA GLU A 35 15.32 1.91 -14.00
C GLU A 35 15.80 2.81 -15.13
N LYS A 36 15.32 4.06 -15.17
CA LYS A 36 15.76 5.04 -16.18
C LYS A 36 17.26 5.27 -16.18
N GLU A 37 17.88 5.38 -15.01
CA GLU A 37 19.33 5.59 -14.92
C GLU A 37 20.13 4.37 -15.40
N LEU A 38 19.70 3.16 -15.03
CA LEU A 38 20.37 1.92 -15.44
C LEU A 38 20.20 1.66 -16.95
N GLU A 39 19.02 1.90 -17.49
CA GLU A 39 18.72 1.65 -18.90
C GLU A 39 19.50 2.56 -19.86
N LYS A 40 19.84 3.80 -19.45
CA LYS A 40 20.66 4.73 -20.25
C LYS A 40 21.99 4.12 -20.71
N HIS A 41 22.60 3.28 -19.87
CA HIS A 41 23.90 2.67 -20.11
C HIS A 41 23.83 1.17 -20.34
N LEU A 42 22.65 0.56 -20.28
CA LEU A 42 22.46 -0.89 -20.38
C LEU A 42 23.02 -1.46 -21.69
N ALA A 43 22.87 -0.74 -22.80
CA ALA A 43 23.43 -1.13 -24.10
C ALA A 43 24.97 -1.16 -24.13
N GLN A 44 25.63 -0.48 -23.20
CA GLN A 44 27.09 -0.44 -23.07
C GLN A 44 27.62 -1.54 -22.14
N TRP A 45 26.74 -2.23 -21.41
CA TRP A 45 27.12 -3.29 -20.48
C TRP A 45 27.38 -4.60 -21.21
N GLU A 46 28.28 -5.42 -20.67
CA GLU A 46 28.51 -6.77 -21.15
C GLU A 46 27.26 -7.65 -20.97
N GLY A 47 27.08 -8.66 -21.82
CA GLY A 47 25.84 -9.47 -21.86
C GLY A 47 25.49 -10.16 -20.53
N SER A 48 26.47 -10.49 -19.69
CA SER A 48 26.24 -11.05 -18.34
C SER A 48 25.64 -10.02 -17.37
N ALA A 49 26.10 -8.77 -17.43
CA ALA A 49 25.58 -7.67 -16.62
C ALA A 49 24.16 -7.28 -17.05
N GLN A 50 23.86 -7.33 -18.35
CA GLN A 50 22.49 -7.14 -18.85
C GLN A 50 21.54 -8.22 -18.29
N GLY A 51 21.96 -9.48 -18.28
CA GLY A 51 21.17 -10.58 -17.71
C GLY A 51 20.88 -10.38 -16.21
N ALA A 52 21.89 -10.02 -15.42
CA ALA A 52 21.74 -9.75 -14.00
C ALA A 52 20.80 -8.55 -13.72
N TYR A 53 20.84 -7.52 -14.56
CA TYR A 53 19.91 -6.40 -14.49
C TYR A 53 18.45 -6.85 -14.67
N TRP A 54 18.15 -7.63 -15.71
CA TRP A 54 16.78 -8.09 -15.96
C TRP A 54 16.25 -9.00 -14.83
N GLU A 55 17.12 -9.81 -14.23
CA GLU A 55 16.77 -10.63 -13.09
C GLU A 55 16.43 -9.76 -11.86
N ALA A 56 17.29 -8.78 -11.55
CA ALA A 56 17.05 -7.84 -10.46
C ALA A 56 15.76 -7.03 -10.70
N LYS A 57 15.52 -6.60 -11.94
CA LYS A 57 14.32 -5.88 -12.34
C LYS A 57 13.05 -6.67 -12.08
N ALA A 58 13.02 -7.92 -12.52
CA ALA A 58 11.88 -8.79 -12.26
C ALA A 58 11.61 -8.96 -10.76
N GLN A 59 12.66 -9.02 -9.93
CA GLN A 59 12.51 -9.17 -8.47
C GLN A 59 11.91 -7.92 -7.81
N TRP A 60 12.43 -6.73 -8.08
CA TRP A 60 11.89 -5.52 -7.47
C TRP A 60 10.49 -5.17 -8.00
N ASP A 61 10.21 -5.42 -9.28
CA ASP A 61 8.88 -5.20 -9.86
C ASP A 61 7.84 -6.11 -9.21
N ALA A 62 8.19 -7.38 -9.00
CA ALA A 62 7.33 -8.33 -8.30
C ALA A 62 7.09 -7.93 -6.84
N ALA A 63 8.12 -7.44 -6.14
CA ALA A 63 8.01 -6.98 -4.77
C ALA A 63 7.11 -5.74 -4.65
N ALA A 64 7.31 -4.73 -5.51
CA ALA A 64 6.48 -3.54 -5.55
C ALA A 64 5.02 -3.90 -5.84
N ALA A 65 4.76 -4.74 -6.85
CA ALA A 65 3.42 -5.19 -7.17
C ALA A 65 2.75 -5.94 -5.99
N HIS A 66 3.52 -6.73 -5.24
CA HIS A 66 3.01 -7.42 -4.05
C HIS A 66 2.61 -6.42 -2.95
N ILE A 67 3.45 -5.41 -2.67
CA ILE A 67 3.13 -4.36 -1.70
C ILE A 67 1.85 -3.63 -2.10
N GLY A 68 1.72 -3.24 -3.37
CA GLY A 68 0.51 -2.58 -3.88
C GLY A 68 -0.76 -3.42 -3.67
N LYS A 69 -0.69 -4.75 -3.87
CA LYS A 69 -1.81 -5.66 -3.59
C LYS A 69 -2.19 -5.67 -2.10
N VAL A 70 -1.21 -5.77 -1.21
CA VAL A 70 -1.44 -5.77 0.24
C VAL A 70 -2.08 -4.45 0.69
N LEU A 71 -1.62 -3.31 0.18
CA LEU A 71 -2.19 -2.01 0.51
C LEU A 71 -3.62 -1.84 0.01
N ASN A 72 -3.94 -2.34 -1.18
CA ASN A 72 -5.31 -2.36 -1.68
C ASN A 72 -6.22 -3.21 -0.80
N GLN A 73 -5.77 -4.40 -0.39
CA GLN A 73 -6.51 -5.27 0.52
C GLN A 73 -6.73 -4.59 1.88
N LEU A 74 -5.70 -3.94 2.43
CA LEU A 74 -5.80 -3.19 3.68
C LEU A 74 -6.84 -2.07 3.58
N GLY A 75 -6.87 -1.32 2.48
CA GLY A 75 -7.86 -0.27 2.25
C GLY A 75 -9.30 -0.80 2.22
N VAL A 76 -9.52 -1.96 1.58
CA VAL A 76 -10.84 -2.63 1.55
C VAL A 76 -11.27 -3.02 2.97
N VAL A 77 -10.40 -3.68 3.73
CA VAL A 77 -10.70 -4.14 5.09
C VAL A 77 -11.05 -2.96 6.01
N ILE A 78 -10.30 -1.86 5.92
CA ILE A 78 -10.59 -0.64 6.68
C ILE A 78 -11.95 -0.06 6.27
N GLY A 79 -12.25 0.01 4.96
CA GLY A 79 -13.54 0.50 4.47
C GLY A 79 -14.74 -0.34 4.95
N GLU A 80 -14.62 -1.66 4.91
CA GLU A 80 -15.64 -2.59 5.39
C GLU A 80 -15.87 -2.46 6.90
N ALA A 81 -14.78 -2.39 7.68
CA ALA A 81 -14.86 -2.19 9.13
C ALA A 81 -15.59 -0.89 9.49
N HIS A 82 -15.33 0.22 8.77
CA HIS A 82 -16.04 1.48 8.96
C HIS A 82 -17.55 1.36 8.72
N SER A 83 -17.91 0.75 7.59
CA SER A 83 -19.31 0.61 7.17
C SER A 83 -20.09 -0.19 8.21
N ASN A 84 -19.56 -1.35 8.60
CA ASN A 84 -20.14 -2.23 9.61
C ASN A 84 -20.30 -1.54 10.95
N TYR A 85 -19.29 -0.79 11.39
CA TYR A 85 -19.33 -0.05 12.65
C TYR A 85 -20.38 1.06 12.64
N SER A 86 -20.40 1.89 11.59
CA SER A 86 -21.35 2.99 11.44
C SER A 86 -22.81 2.53 11.35
N ALA A 87 -23.03 1.33 10.78
CA ALA A 87 -24.35 0.71 10.71
C ALA A 87 -24.79 0.16 12.08
N ALA A 88 -23.88 -0.49 12.81
CA ALA A 88 -24.14 -0.98 14.16
C ALA A 88 -24.48 0.15 15.13
N GLU A 89 -23.74 1.27 15.07
CA GLU A 89 -24.00 2.43 15.93
C GLU A 89 -25.36 3.08 15.62
N ARG A 90 -25.68 3.30 14.33
CA ARG A 90 -27.00 3.84 13.93
C ARG A 90 -28.15 2.94 14.39
N ARG A 91 -27.99 1.62 14.28
CA ARG A 91 -29.00 0.66 14.74
C ARG A 91 -29.15 0.70 16.26
N ASN A 92 -28.06 0.80 17.02
CA ASN A 92 -28.14 0.91 18.47
C ASN A 92 -28.79 2.22 18.90
N GLN A 93 -28.43 3.36 18.30
CA GLN A 93 -29.07 4.65 18.62
C GLN A 93 -30.57 4.66 18.32
N GLY A 94 -31.02 3.96 17.27
CA GLY A 94 -32.45 3.84 16.94
C GLY A 94 -33.25 2.87 17.82
N ILE A 95 -32.59 2.06 18.66
CA ILE A 95 -33.27 1.14 19.60
C ILE A 95 -33.53 1.82 20.96
N TRP A 96 -32.72 2.82 21.31
CA TRP A 96 -32.79 3.52 22.60
C TRP A 96 -33.26 4.98 22.49
N GLY A 97 -33.70 5.40 21.30
CA GLY A 97 -34.30 6.71 21.02
C GLY A 97 -35.81 6.65 20.82
#